data_AF-A0A973YVP7-F1
#
_entry.id   AF-A0A973YVP7-F1
#
_cell.length_a   1.000
_cell.length_b   1.000
_cell.length_c   1.000
_cell.angle_alpha   90.00
_cell.angle_beta   90.00
_cell.angle_gamma   90.00
#
_symmetry.space_group_name_H-M   'P 1'
#
loop_
_entity.id
_entity.type
_entity.pdbx_description
1 polymer ?
#
loop_
_entity_poly.entity_id
_entity_poly.type
_entity_poly.pdbx_seq_one_letter_code
_entity_poly.pdbx_strand_id
1 'polypeptide(L)'
;MTARIRLDSGSIGVGMTSQRVRDRLIERLRANGIVDERVLNAIRAVPRHLFVDEALATRAYEDTALPIGHGQTISQPWVVAKMTETLL
;
A
#
# COMPACT_ATOMS: atom_id res chain seq x y z
N MET A 1 -18.60 -2.86 -11.82
CA MET A 1 -17.61 -3.86 -12.28
C MET A 1 -16.60 -4.07 -11.16
N THR A 2 -16.68 -5.17 -10.42
CA THR A 2 -15.72 -5.47 -9.35
C THR A 2 -14.55 -6.22 -9.95
N ALA A 3 -13.46 -5.53 -10.30
CA ALA A 3 -12.23 -6.18 -10.71
C ALA A 3 -11.72 -7.01 -9.53
N ARG A 4 -11.86 -8.34 -9.60
CA ARG A 4 -11.14 -9.24 -8.69
C ARG A 4 -9.68 -9.23 -9.12
N ILE A 5 -8.83 -8.50 -8.40
CA ILE A 5 -7.39 -8.68 -8.49
C ILE A 5 -7.12 -10.16 -8.15
N ARG A 6 -6.63 -10.93 -9.12
CA ARG A 6 -6.16 -12.30 -8.86
C ARG A 6 -4.83 -12.17 -8.13
N LEU A 7 -4.89 -12.35 -6.82
CA LEU A 7 -3.72 -12.36 -5.95
C LEU A 7 -3.06 -13.75 -6.06
N ASP A 8 -1.80 -13.79 -6.49
CA ASP A 8 -1.00 -15.02 -6.64
C ASP A 8 -0.34 -15.44 -5.31
N SER A 9 0.48 -16.49 -5.31
CA SER A 9 1.23 -16.90 -4.10
C SER A 9 2.19 -15.83 -3.58
N GLY A 10 2.71 -14.96 -4.46
CA GLY A 10 3.58 -13.82 -4.10
C GLY A 10 2.84 -12.69 -3.38
N SER A 11 1.52 -12.62 -3.50
CA SER A 11 0.70 -11.68 -2.73
C SER A 11 0.62 -11.98 -1.24
N ILE A 12 0.92 -13.23 -0.84
CA ILE A 12 0.92 -13.67 0.55
C ILE A 12 2.25 -13.23 1.17
N GLY A 13 2.30 -11.97 1.58
CA GLY A 13 3.49 -11.41 2.23
C GLY A 13 3.79 -12.10 3.57
N VAL A 14 5.07 -12.15 3.92
CA VAL A 14 5.61 -12.74 5.15
C VAL A 14 6.51 -11.74 5.88
N GLY A 15 6.66 -11.88 7.20
CA GLY A 15 7.48 -10.96 7.99
C GLY A 15 7.05 -9.50 7.81
N MET A 16 7.93 -8.67 7.25
CA MET A 16 7.68 -7.23 7.01
C MET A 16 6.69 -6.93 5.88
N THR A 17 6.33 -7.92 5.05
CA THR A 17 5.28 -7.76 4.03
C THR A 17 3.94 -8.40 4.42
N SER A 18 3.86 -8.98 5.62
CA SER A 18 2.68 -9.69 6.11
C SER A 18 1.43 -8.81 6.26
N GLN A 19 0.25 -9.47 6.27
CA GLN A 19 -1.04 -8.79 6.47
C GLN A 19 -1.05 -7.93 7.74
N ARG A 20 -0.42 -8.38 8.82
CA ARG A 20 -0.30 -7.61 10.06
C ARG A 20 0.40 -6.25 9.88
N VAL A 21 1.42 -6.19 9.02
CA VAL A 21 2.13 -4.94 8.74
C VAL A 21 1.26 -4.01 7.88
N ARG A 22 0.49 -4.58 6.95
CA ARG A 22 -0.48 -3.84 6.14
C ARG A 22 -1.56 -3.24 7.01
N ASP A 23 -2.10 -3.99 7.96
CA ASP A 23 -3.12 -3.51 8.89
C ASP A 23 -2.59 -2.35 9.76
N ARG A 24 -1.33 -2.43 10.23
CA ARG A 24 -0.67 -1.31 10.92
C ARG A 24 -0.53 -0.06 10.07
N LEU A 25 -0.26 -0.21 8.77
CA LEU A 25 -0.27 0.93 7.85
C LEU A 25 -1.67 1.55 7.81
N ILE A 26 -2.73 0.74 7.70
CA ILE A 26 -4.11 1.25 7.66
C ILE A 26 -4.47 2.02 8.93
N GLU A 27 -4.11 1.52 10.12
CA GLU A 27 -4.38 2.25 11.37
C GLU A 27 -3.66 3.61 11.41
N ARG A 28 -2.43 3.71 10.87
CA ARG A 28 -1.72 5.00 10.74
C ARG A 28 -2.40 5.93 9.74
N LEU A 29 -2.83 5.42 8.59
CA LEU A 29 -3.54 6.24 7.59
C LEU A 29 -4.85 6.79 8.17
N ARG A 30 -5.59 5.96 8.91
CA ARG A 30 -6.80 6.39 9.62
C ARG A 30 -6.50 7.46 10.66
N ALA A 31 -5.47 7.25 11.48
CA ALA A 31 -5.03 8.24 12.47
C ALA A 31 -4.59 9.57 11.83
N ASN A 32 -4.10 9.54 10.58
CA ASN A 32 -3.69 10.70 9.80
C ASN A 32 -4.81 11.26 8.88
N GLY A 33 -6.08 10.96 9.18
CA GLY A 33 -7.23 11.65 8.60
C GLY A 33 -7.77 11.08 7.30
N ILE A 34 -7.38 9.87 6.90
CA ILE A 34 -8.06 9.12 5.82
C ILE A 34 -9.27 8.42 6.43
N VAL A 35 -10.48 8.76 5.95
CA VAL A 35 -11.75 8.31 6.53
C VAL A 35 -12.55 7.41 5.59
N ASP A 36 -12.28 7.43 4.28
CA ASP A 36 -12.99 6.56 3.33
C ASP A 36 -12.52 5.10 3.46
N GLU A 37 -13.35 4.26 4.08
CA GLU A 37 -13.08 2.84 4.27
C GLU A 37 -12.95 2.07 2.95
N ARG A 38 -13.53 2.54 1.84
CA ARG A 38 -13.32 1.92 0.51
C ARG A 38 -11.86 2.10 0.09
N VAL A 39 -11.28 3.28 0.31
CA VAL A 39 -9.87 3.58 0.04
C VAL A 39 -8.96 2.76 0.95
N LEU A 40 -9.24 2.75 2.26
CA LEU A 40 -8.45 1.97 3.23
C LEU A 40 -8.48 0.47 2.90
N ASN A 41 -9.65 -0.07 2.53
CA ASN A 41 -9.78 -1.46 2.11
C ASN A 41 -8.99 -1.77 0.83
N ALA A 42 -8.99 -0.86 -0.15
CA ALA A 42 -8.21 -1.02 -1.37
C ALA A 42 -6.70 -1.05 -1.08
N ILE A 43 -6.20 -0.10 -0.27
CA ILE A 43 -4.79 -0.05 0.13
C ILE A 43 -4.41 -1.30 0.95
N ARG A 44 -5.32 -1.78 1.82
CA ARG A 44 -5.14 -3.02 2.59
C ARG A 44 -5.02 -4.23 1.68
N ALA A 45 -5.77 -4.28 0.58
CA ALA A 45 -5.87 -5.45 -0.30
C ALA A 45 -4.76 -5.51 -1.37
N VAL A 46 -4.27 -4.38 -1.87
CA VAL A 46 -3.23 -4.33 -2.92
C VAL A 46 -1.83 -4.59 -2.33
N PRO A 47 -1.09 -5.62 -2.78
CA PRO A 47 0.21 -5.99 -2.21
C PRO A 47 1.31 -5.05 -2.69
N ARG A 48 1.40 -3.85 -2.09
CA ARG A 48 2.36 -2.79 -2.45
C ARG A 48 3.81 -3.25 -2.59
N HIS A 49 4.24 -4.27 -1.85
CA HIS A 49 5.60 -4.81 -1.93
C HIS A 49 5.94 -5.46 -3.29
N LEU A 50 4.94 -5.82 -4.10
CA LEU A 50 5.17 -6.32 -5.48
C LEU A 50 5.47 -5.20 -6.49
N PHE A 51 5.38 -3.93 -6.06
CA PHE A 51 5.58 -2.75 -6.92
C PHE A 51 6.88 -2.00 -6.58
N VAL A 52 7.78 -2.62 -5.81
CA VAL A 52 9.09 -2.08 -5.46
C VAL A 52 10.14 -3.18 -5.64
N ASP A 53 11.41 -2.80 -5.74
CA ASP A 53 12.51 -3.76 -5.76
C ASP A 53 12.51 -4.63 -4.49
N GLU A 54 12.91 -5.89 -4.62
CA GLU A 54 12.94 -6.87 -3.52
C GLU A 54 13.75 -6.36 -2.31
N ALA A 55 14.86 -5.67 -2.57
CA ALA A 55 15.70 -5.06 -1.54
C ALA A 55 14.98 -3.99 -0.69
N LEU A 56 13.87 -3.44 -1.19
CA LEU A 56 13.04 -2.43 -0.52
C LEU A 56 11.71 -3.00 0.00
N ALA A 57 11.43 -4.29 -0.22
CA ALA A 57 10.16 -4.91 0.15
C ALA A 57 9.86 -4.78 1.66
N THR A 58 10.89 -4.83 2.51
CA THR A 58 10.76 -4.67 3.98
C THR A 58 10.27 -3.28 4.40
N ARG A 59 10.43 -2.28 3.52
CA ARG A 59 10.02 -0.89 3.72
C ARG A 59 8.74 -0.53 2.97
N ALA A 60 8.17 -1.46 2.20
CA ALA A 60 7.04 -1.19 1.30
C ALA A 60 5.80 -0.58 1.99
N TYR A 61 5.65 -0.84 3.30
CA TYR A 61 4.53 -0.37 4.13
C TYR A 61 4.93 0.69 5.16
N GLU A 62 6.13 1.28 5.03
CA GLU A 62 6.44 2.57 5.65
C GLU A 62 5.67 3.68 4.92
N ASP A 63 5.28 4.73 5.64
CA ASP A 63 4.64 5.89 5.02
C ASP A 63 5.68 6.82 4.38
N THR A 64 6.39 6.30 3.38
CA THR A 64 7.48 6.98 2.69
C THR A 64 7.47 6.65 1.20
N ALA A 65 8.07 7.54 0.41
CA ALA A 65 8.25 7.31 -1.02
C ALA A 65 9.45 6.37 -1.21
N LEU A 66 9.35 5.45 -2.17
CA LEU A 66 10.41 4.49 -2.46
C LEU A 66 10.81 4.58 -3.94
N PRO A 67 12.10 4.46 -4.29
CA PRO A 67 12.51 4.42 -5.68
C PRO A 67 11.99 3.14 -6.36
N ILE A 68 11.66 3.26 -7.65
CA ILE A 68 11.18 2.15 -8.50
C ILE A 68 11.99 2.05 -9.81
N GLY A 69 13.21 2.59 -9.80
CA GLY A 69 14.06 2.68 -10.98
C GLY A 69 13.79 3.92 -11.86
N HIS A 70 14.64 4.12 -12.87
CA HIS A 70 14.51 5.20 -13.87
C HIS A 70 14.35 6.62 -13.30
N GLY A 71 14.94 6.88 -12.14
CA GLY A 71 14.80 8.17 -11.45
C GLY A 71 13.38 8.46 -10.93
N GLN A 72 12.51 7.46 -10.88
CA GLN A 72 11.12 7.58 -10.42
C GLN A 72 10.93 7.00 -9.02
N THR A 73 9.85 7.43 -8.36
CA THR A 73 9.45 6.92 -7.05
C THR A 73 7.98 6.51 -7.06
N ILE A 74 7.64 5.48 -6.27
CA ILE A 74 6.27 5.23 -5.87
C ILE A 74 5.94 6.16 -4.69
N SER A 75 4.82 6.89 -4.81
CA SER A 75 4.39 7.87 -3.81
C SER A 75 4.11 7.25 -2.44
N GLN A 76 4.21 8.06 -1.39
CA GLN A 76 3.87 7.68 -0.02
C GLN A 76 2.44 7.10 0.06
N PRO A 77 2.19 6.04 0.85
CA PRO A 77 0.86 5.53 1.11
C PRO A 77 -0.19 6.58 1.46
N TRP A 78 0.14 7.55 2.34
CA TRP A 78 -0.80 8.61 2.71
C TRP A 78 -1.16 9.52 1.54
N VAL A 79 -0.18 9.90 0.72
CA VAL A 79 -0.44 10.73 -0.48
C VAL A 79 -1.38 10.02 -1.45
N VAL A 80 -1.14 8.73 -1.73
CA VAL A 80 -2.02 7.92 -2.59
C VAL A 80 -3.43 7.83 -1.99
N ALA A 81 -3.52 7.58 -0.69
CA ALA A 81 -4.81 7.52 0.01
C ALA A 81 -5.57 8.84 -0.10
N LYS A 82 -4.90 9.97 0.17
CA LYS A 82 -5.54 11.29 0.16
C LYS A 82 -5.97 11.71 -1.23
N MET A 83 -5.13 11.49 -2.23
CA MET A 83 -5.49 11.75 -3.64
C MET A 83 -6.71 10.94 -4.06
N THR A 84 -6.75 9.66 -3.70
CA THR A 84 -7.86 8.78 -4.05
C THR A 84 -9.15 9.20 -3.35
N GLU A 85 -9.10 9.45 -2.04
CA GLU A 85 -10.25 9.92 -1.25
C GLU A 85 -10.84 11.23 -1.80
N THR A 86 -9.99 12.13 -2.31
CA THR A 86 -10.44 13.43 -2.85
C THR A 86 -11.22 13.30 -4.17
N LEU A 87 -11.08 12.18 -4.88
CA LEU A 87 -11.72 11.95 -6.19
C LEU A 87 -13.02 11.15 -6.11
N LEU A 88 -13.36 10.59 -4.95
CA LEU A 88 -14.52 9.70 -4.73
C LEU A 88 -15.69 10.42 -4.07
#